data_AF-A0A7R9Y6U2-F1
#
_entry.id   AF-A0A7R9Y6U2-F1
#
_cell.length_a   1.000
_cell.length_b   1.000
_cell.length_c   1.000
_cell.angle_alpha   90.00
_cell.angle_beta   90.00
_cell.angle_gamma   90.00
#
_symmetry.space_group_name_H-M   'P 1'
#
loop_
_entity.id
_entity.type
_entity.pdbx_description
1 polymer ?
#
loop_
_entity_poly.entity_id
_entity_poly.type
_entity_poly.pdbx_seq_one_letter_code
_entity_poly.pdbx_strand_id
1 'polypeptide(L)'
;AGLFRASAAPSTRRGARVVTAAAADDEEKVPFGYTRQDVILIGVGVTALGFALYYGLQAKGVSAIWAGNIVQLTFVGGLTVAWVGSYVGRVMNKDMTYVKQLKDYEDAVMAKRLEELPEAELEKMMEEISKLDPK
;
A
#
# COMPACT_ATOMS: atom_id res chain seq x y z
N ALA A 1 12.22 -46.55 -45.37
CA ALA A 1 11.62 -45.50 -44.52
C ALA A 1 12.33 -45.54 -43.17
N GLY A 2 13.01 -44.46 -42.81
CA GLY A 2 13.99 -44.41 -41.71
C GLY A 2 13.37 -44.41 -40.32
N LEU A 3 13.97 -45.19 -39.42
CA LEU A 3 13.68 -45.25 -37.99
C LEU A 3 14.26 -43.99 -37.30
N PHE A 4 13.37 -43.13 -36.79
CA PHE A 4 13.75 -42.02 -35.92
C PHE A 4 14.18 -42.56 -34.55
N ARG A 5 15.45 -42.38 -34.20
CA ARG A 5 15.95 -42.58 -32.82
C ARG A 5 16.35 -41.20 -32.27
N ALA A 6 15.47 -40.58 -31.50
CA ALA A 6 15.79 -39.39 -30.74
C ALA A 6 16.59 -39.80 -29.48
N SER A 7 17.87 -39.39 -29.42
CA SER A 7 18.72 -39.55 -28.25
C SER A 7 18.52 -38.35 -27.32
N ALA A 8 17.89 -38.54 -26.16
CA ALA A 8 17.75 -37.51 -25.14
C ALA A 8 18.98 -37.51 -24.21
N ALA A 9 19.73 -36.40 -24.18
CA ALA A 9 20.83 -36.19 -23.23
C ALA A 9 20.30 -35.69 -21.87
N PRO A 10 20.90 -36.08 -20.73
CA PRO A 10 20.41 -35.66 -19.42
C PRO A 10 20.92 -34.24 -19.09
N SER A 11 19.98 -33.30 -18.98
CA SER A 11 20.24 -31.94 -18.48
C SER A 11 20.42 -31.97 -16.95
N THR A 12 21.67 -31.85 -16.50
CA THR A 12 21.99 -31.74 -15.07
C THR A 12 21.77 -30.30 -14.62
N ARG A 13 20.66 -30.02 -13.93
CA ARG A 13 20.46 -28.71 -13.28
C ARG A 13 21.35 -28.63 -12.03
N ARG A 14 22.52 -27.98 -12.16
CA ARG A 14 23.28 -27.52 -10.99
C ARG A 14 22.50 -26.40 -10.30
N GLY A 15 21.90 -26.70 -9.16
CA GLY A 15 21.31 -25.69 -8.28
C GLY A 15 22.40 -24.76 -7.76
N ALA A 16 22.29 -23.47 -8.07
CA ALA A 16 23.12 -22.44 -7.46
C ALA A 16 22.68 -22.26 -6.00
N ARG A 17 23.54 -22.65 -5.05
CA ARG A 17 23.35 -22.38 -3.63
C ARG A 17 23.82 -20.95 -3.36
N VAL A 18 22.89 -20.01 -3.28
CA VAL A 18 23.17 -18.65 -2.84
C VAL A 18 23.40 -18.69 -1.33
N VAL A 19 24.60 -18.35 -0.89
CA VAL A 19 24.92 -18.14 0.53
C VAL A 19 24.72 -16.65 0.79
N THR A 20 23.61 -16.29 1.42
CA THR A 20 23.39 -14.93 1.93
C THR A 20 24.08 -14.80 3.28
N ALA A 21 25.10 -13.95 3.34
CA ALA A 21 25.69 -13.53 4.60
C ALA A 21 24.63 -12.80 5.43
N ALA A 22 24.55 -13.16 6.71
CA ALA A 22 23.64 -12.56 7.68
C ALA A 22 23.94 -11.06 7.80
N ALA A 23 23.10 -10.24 7.18
CA ALA A 23 22.93 -8.85 7.59
C ALA A 23 22.12 -8.87 8.89
N ALA A 24 22.56 -8.12 9.89
CA ALA A 24 21.87 -8.00 11.16
C ALA A 24 20.42 -7.56 10.93
N ASP A 25 19.48 -8.40 11.36
CA ASP A 25 18.05 -8.17 11.24
C ASP A 25 17.62 -7.10 12.26
N ASP A 26 17.68 -5.83 11.87
CA ASP A 26 16.74 -4.86 12.42
C ASP A 26 15.36 -5.26 11.90
N GLU A 27 14.67 -6.08 12.69
CA GLU A 27 13.38 -6.69 12.35
C GLU A 27 12.31 -5.58 12.26
N GLU A 28 12.23 -4.94 11.09
CA GLU A 28 11.22 -3.94 10.77
C GLU A 28 9.84 -4.58 10.92
N LYS A 29 9.15 -4.22 12.01
CA LYS A 29 7.91 -4.87 12.42
C LYS A 29 6.83 -4.57 11.38
N VAL A 30 6.47 -5.58 10.59
CA VAL A 30 5.45 -5.44 9.54
C VAL A 30 4.13 -4.91 10.14
N PRO A 31 3.56 -3.83 9.57
CA PRO A 31 2.33 -3.25 10.08
C PRO A 31 1.14 -4.20 9.90
N PHE A 32 0.15 -4.07 10.80
CA PHE A 32 -1.06 -4.88 10.78
C PHE A 32 -1.79 -4.77 9.43
N GLY A 33 -2.20 -5.92 8.89
CA GLY A 33 -2.91 -6.03 7.62
C GLY A 33 -2.04 -6.42 6.42
N TYR A 34 -0.71 -6.48 6.60
CA TYR A 34 0.23 -6.91 5.56
C TYR A 34 0.73 -8.35 5.75
N THR A 35 0.48 -8.96 6.91
CA THR A 35 0.82 -10.37 7.15
C THR A 35 -0.31 -11.31 6.75
N ARG A 36 0.02 -12.55 6.39
CA ARG A 36 -0.97 -13.58 6.02
C ARG A 36 -1.94 -13.87 7.17
N GLN A 37 -1.43 -13.84 8.40
CA GLN A 37 -2.24 -14.04 9.60
C GLN A 37 -3.27 -12.93 9.74
N ASP A 38 -2.88 -11.67 9.52
CA ASP A 38 -3.81 -10.53 9.63
C ASP A 38 -4.92 -10.63 8.59
N VAL A 39 -4.61 -11.00 7.36
CA VAL A 39 -5.61 -11.18 6.30
C VAL A 39 -6.64 -12.25 6.70
N ILE A 40 -6.19 -13.38 7.25
CA ILE A 40 -7.08 -14.44 7.71
C ILE A 40 -7.90 -13.97 8.92
N LEU A 41 -7.28 -13.27 9.87
CA LEU A 41 -7.94 -12.74 11.06
C LEU A 41 -9.03 -11.75 10.70
N ILE A 42 -8.76 -10.83 9.77
CA ILE A 42 -9.74 -9.86 9.27
C ILE A 42 -10.88 -10.60 8.56
N GLY A 43 -10.57 -11.55 7.67
CA GLY A 43 -11.59 -12.31 6.94
C GLY A 43 -12.55 -13.07 7.85
N VAL A 44 -11.99 -13.79 8.85
CA VAL A 44 -12.77 -14.51 9.86
C VAL A 44 -13.54 -13.53 10.75
N GLY A 45 -12.91 -12.45 11.19
CA GLY A 45 -13.53 -11.43 12.04
C GLY A 45 -14.72 -10.75 11.39
N VAL A 46 -14.60 -10.36 10.11
CA VAL A 46 -15.68 -9.76 9.33
C VAL A 46 -16.85 -10.74 9.15
N THR A 47 -16.54 -12.01 8.89
CA THR A 47 -17.56 -13.06 8.75
C THR A 47 -18.29 -13.29 10.07
N ALA A 48 -17.55 -13.44 11.17
CA ALA A 48 -18.12 -13.59 12.50
C ALA A 48 -18.99 -12.38 12.90
N LEU A 49 -18.57 -11.16 12.55
CA LEU A 49 -19.36 -9.95 12.77
C LEU A 49 -20.69 -9.98 12.00
N GLY A 50 -20.70 -10.47 10.76
CA GLY A 50 -21.93 -10.65 9.98
C GLY A 50 -22.92 -11.60 10.66
N PHE A 51 -22.44 -12.75 11.13
CA PHE A 51 -23.27 -13.70 11.89
C PHE A 51 -23.73 -13.12 13.22
N ALA A 52 -22.85 -12.43 13.95
CA ALA A 52 -23.20 -11.78 15.21
C ALA A 52 -24.30 -10.74 15.03
N LEU A 53 -24.22 -9.94 13.95
CA LEU A 53 -25.26 -8.96 13.61
C LEU A 53 -26.58 -9.65 13.23
N TYR A 54 -26.53 -10.70 12.40
CA TYR A 54 -27.70 -11.47 11.97
C TYR A 54 -28.46 -12.11 13.15
N TYR A 55 -27.74 -12.82 14.02
CA TYR A 55 -28.34 -13.45 15.20
C TYR A 55 -28.70 -12.43 16.28
N GLY A 56 -27.91 -11.36 16.42
CA GLY A 56 -28.23 -10.25 17.32
C GLY A 56 -29.52 -9.52 16.95
N LEU A 57 -29.79 -9.35 15.65
CA LEU A 57 -31.06 -8.79 15.15
C LEU A 57 -32.23 -9.75 15.41
N GLN A 58 -32.06 -11.05 15.17
CA GLN A 58 -33.09 -12.05 15.47
C GLN A 58 -33.41 -12.17 16.96
N ALA A 59 -32.39 -12.08 17.83
CA ALA A 59 -32.59 -12.06 19.27
C ALA A 59 -33.42 -10.85 19.75
N LYS A 60 -33.46 -9.77 18.96
CA LYS A 60 -34.31 -8.59 19.20
C LYS A 60 -35.70 -8.70 18.53
N GLY A 61 -36.05 -9.85 17.97
CA GLY A 61 -37.36 -10.12 17.36
C GLY A 61 -37.46 -9.75 15.88
N VAL A 62 -36.36 -9.40 15.20
CA VAL A 62 -36.38 -9.18 13.75
C VAL A 62 -36.51 -10.52 13.02
N SER A 63 -37.42 -10.62 12.05
CA SER A 63 -37.57 -11.86 11.28
C SER A 63 -36.33 -12.15 10.43
N ALA A 64 -36.06 -13.44 10.18
CA ALA A 64 -34.86 -13.89 9.47
C ALA A 64 -34.64 -13.19 8.12
N ILE A 65 -35.69 -13.01 7.31
CA ILE A 65 -35.60 -12.31 6.02
C ILE A 65 -35.14 -10.85 6.21
N TRP A 66 -35.76 -10.12 7.14
CA TRP A 66 -35.41 -8.73 7.38
C TRP A 66 -34.01 -8.58 7.99
N ALA A 67 -33.63 -9.46 8.91
CA ALA A 67 -32.29 -9.48 9.48
C ALA A 67 -31.23 -9.71 8.39
N GLY A 68 -31.48 -10.63 7.46
CA GLY A 68 -30.62 -10.86 6.30
C GLY A 68 -30.46 -9.62 5.42
N ASN A 69 -31.57 -8.95 5.08
CA ASN A 69 -31.54 -7.73 4.28
C ASN A 69 -30.76 -6.59 4.94
N ILE A 70 -30.91 -6.41 6.26
CA ILE A 70 -30.18 -5.40 7.03
C ILE A 70 -28.67 -5.70 6.97
N VAL A 71 -28.28 -6.93 7.29
CA VAL A 71 -26.86 -7.36 7.24
C VAL A 71 -26.29 -7.13 5.85
N GLN A 72 -27.01 -7.52 4.80
CA GLN A 72 -26.58 -7.31 3.42
C GLN A 72 -26.42 -5.83 3.09
N LEU A 73 -27.37 -4.97 3.45
CA LEU A 73 -27.28 -3.54 3.20
C LEU A 73 -26.11 -2.91 3.96
N THR A 74 -25.87 -3.32 5.20
CA THR A 74 -24.74 -2.82 6.01
C THR A 74 -23.40 -3.23 5.41
N PHE A 75 -23.19 -4.51 5.09
CA PHE A 75 -21.89 -4.98 4.61
C PHE A 75 -21.67 -4.66 3.14
N VAL A 76 -22.64 -4.88 2.25
CA VAL A 76 -22.46 -4.61 0.82
C VAL A 76 -22.63 -3.12 0.54
N GLY A 77 -23.74 -2.53 0.99
CA GLY A 77 -24.02 -1.12 0.78
C GLY A 77 -23.04 -0.22 1.53
N GLY A 78 -22.84 -0.47 2.83
CA GLY A 78 -21.91 0.30 3.66
C GLY A 78 -20.47 0.21 3.18
N LEU A 79 -19.98 -0.99 2.83
CA LEU A 79 -18.62 -1.14 2.29
C LEU A 79 -18.49 -0.50 0.90
N THR A 80 -19.54 -0.54 0.06
CA THR A 80 -19.54 0.16 -1.23
C THR A 80 -19.40 1.67 -1.03
N VAL A 81 -20.18 2.24 -0.10
CA VAL A 81 -20.10 3.68 0.22
C VAL A 81 -18.73 4.03 0.80
N ALA A 82 -18.19 3.23 1.72
CA ALA A 82 -16.86 3.43 2.28
C ALA A 82 -15.76 3.33 1.20
N TRP A 83 -15.88 2.34 0.31
CA TRP A 83 -14.95 2.13 -0.79
C TRP A 83 -14.97 3.30 -1.77
N VAL A 84 -16.16 3.73 -2.23
CA VAL A 84 -16.32 4.92 -3.10
C VAL A 84 -15.82 6.18 -2.38
N GLY A 85 -16.17 6.36 -1.11
CA GLY A 85 -15.67 7.46 -0.28
C GLY A 85 -14.14 7.51 -0.22
N SER A 86 -13.46 6.35 -0.19
CA SER A 86 -12.00 6.29 -0.26
C SER A 86 -11.43 6.86 -1.57
N TYR A 87 -12.13 6.72 -2.70
CA TYR A 87 -11.73 7.36 -3.96
C TYR A 87 -11.93 8.87 -3.89
N VAL A 88 -13.09 9.32 -3.39
CA VAL A 88 -13.41 10.74 -3.26
C VAL A 88 -12.39 11.44 -2.35
N GLY A 89 -12.07 10.85 -1.20
CA GLY A 89 -11.06 11.39 -0.28
C GLY A 89 -9.67 11.50 -0.92
N ARG A 90 -9.23 10.48 -1.67
CA ARG A 90 -7.96 10.52 -2.40
C ARG A 90 -7.92 11.61 -3.47
N VAL A 91 -9.05 11.86 -4.14
CA VAL A 91 -9.16 12.96 -5.12
C VAL A 91 -9.05 14.32 -4.43
N MET A 92 -9.74 14.52 -3.30
CA MET A 92 -9.68 15.77 -2.53
C MET A 92 -8.27 16.08 -2.01
N ASN A 93 -7.58 15.06 -1.49
CA ASN A 93 -6.21 15.20 -0.97
C ASN A 93 -5.13 15.28 -2.06
N LYS A 94 -5.53 15.21 -3.34
CA LYS A 94 -4.60 15.10 -4.48
C LYS A 94 -3.59 13.96 -4.32
N ASP A 95 -3.98 12.88 -3.64
CA ASP A 95 -3.20 11.66 -3.49
C ASP A 95 -3.21 10.83 -4.79
N MET A 96 -3.02 11.51 -5.92
CA MET A 96 -3.02 10.95 -7.26
C MET A 96 -1.62 10.95 -7.84
N THR A 97 -1.30 9.88 -8.56
CA THR A 97 0.04 9.56 -9.04
C THR A 97 0.70 10.74 -9.75
N TYR A 98 -0.02 11.45 -10.62
CA TYR A 98 0.52 12.60 -11.35
C TYR A 98 0.88 13.78 -10.45
N VAL A 99 0.04 14.11 -9.45
CA VAL A 99 0.30 15.25 -8.56
C VAL A 99 1.52 14.98 -7.68
N LYS A 100 1.68 13.74 -7.21
CA LYS A 100 2.88 13.33 -6.46
C LYS A 100 4.14 13.41 -7.32
N GLN A 101 4.08 12.81 -8.52
CA GLN A 101 5.20 12.84 -9.46
C GLN A 101 5.66 14.26 -9.82
N LEU A 102 4.72 15.19 -10.05
CA LEU A 102 5.06 16.57 -10.39
C LEU A 102 5.79 17.26 -9.22
N LYS A 103 5.25 17.14 -7.99
CA LYS A 103 5.89 17.71 -6.81
C LYS A 103 7.26 17.09 -6.54
N ASP A 104 7.37 15.78 -6.62
CA ASP A 104 8.63 15.07 -6.39
C ASP A 104 9.69 15.47 -7.44
N TYR A 105 9.28 15.70 -8.69
CA TYR A 105 10.17 16.19 -9.75
C TYR A 105 10.59 17.65 -9.51
N GLU A 106 9.66 18.52 -9.15
CA GLU A 106 9.95 19.92 -8.81
C GLU A 106 10.92 20.02 -7.64
N ASP A 107 10.67 19.27 -6.57
CA ASP A 107 11.52 19.24 -5.38
C ASP A 107 12.92 18.71 -5.71
N ALA A 108 13.02 17.64 -6.52
CA ALA A 108 14.31 17.09 -6.97
C ALA A 108 15.09 18.07 -7.87
N VAL A 109 14.40 18.81 -8.75
CA VAL A 109 15.02 19.84 -9.59
C VAL A 109 15.51 21.01 -8.74
N MET A 110 14.72 21.48 -7.78
CA MET A 110 15.12 22.56 -6.88
C MET A 110 16.32 22.17 -6.01
N ALA A 111 16.34 20.93 -5.51
CA ALA A 111 17.50 20.39 -4.79
C ALA A 111 18.75 20.36 -5.69
N LYS A 112 18.62 19.90 -6.95
CA LYS A 112 19.73 19.93 -7.92
C LYS A 112 20.22 21.34 -8.23
N ARG A 113 19.33 22.34 -8.31
CA ARG A 113 19.73 23.74 -8.50
C ARG A 113 20.49 24.30 -7.30
N LEU A 114 20.12 23.92 -6.07
CA LEU A 114 20.85 24.31 -4.86
C LEU A 114 22.21 23.61 -4.76
N GLU A 115 22.32 22.36 -5.20
CA GLU A 115 23.59 21.62 -5.25
C GLU A 115 24.53 22.13 -6.36
N GLU A 116 23.98 22.62 -7.48
CA GLU A 116 24.74 23.16 -8.63
C GLU A 116 25.13 24.64 -8.45
N LEU A 117 24.52 25.37 -7.51
CA LEU A 117 24.92 26.73 -7.14
C LEU A 117 26.27 26.69 -6.40
N PRO A 118 27.30 27.45 -6.85
CA PRO A 118 28.58 27.50 -6.15
C PRO A 118 28.38 28.06 -4.73
N GLU A 119 29.00 27.44 -3.72
CA GLU A 119 28.81 27.80 -2.29
C GLU A 119 29.00 29.30 -2.01
N ALA A 120 29.87 29.97 -2.78
CA ALA A 120 30.12 31.41 -2.69
C ALA A 120 28.94 32.31 -3.15
N GLU A 121 28.04 31.84 -4.02
CA GLU A 121 26.79 32.55 -4.37
C GLU A 121 25.66 32.19 -3.40
N LEU A 122 25.63 30.96 -2.90
CA LEU A 122 24.64 30.51 -1.90
C LEU A 122 24.80 31.27 -0.58
N GLU A 123 26.04 31.45 -0.10
CA GLU A 123 26.35 32.31 1.06
C GLU A 123 25.97 33.77 0.82
N LYS A 124 26.19 34.30 -0.39
CA LYS A 124 25.81 35.67 -0.75
C LYS A 124 24.29 35.87 -0.77
N MET A 125 23.54 34.91 -1.31
CA MET A 125 22.07 34.93 -1.31
C MET A 125 21.49 34.75 0.09
N MET A 126 22.11 33.93 0.96
CA MET A 126 21.73 33.84 2.37
C MET A 126 22.05 35.12 3.16
N GLU A 127 23.19 35.77 2.87
CA GLU A 127 23.53 37.07 3.47
C GLU A 127 22.54 38.16 3.01
N GLU A 128 22.15 38.20 1.73
CA GLU A 128 21.15 39.14 1.21
C GLU A 128 19.76 38.92 1.81
N ILE A 129 19.29 37.67 1.95
CA ILE A 129 18.01 37.36 2.62
C ILE A 129 18.04 37.82 4.08
N SER A 130 19.15 37.57 4.80
CA SER A 130 19.30 38.00 6.20
C SER A 130 19.37 39.53 6.38
N LYS A 131 19.81 40.25 5.35
CA LYS A 131 19.85 41.73 5.31
C LYS A 131 18.49 42.35 4.98
N LEU A 132 17.67 41.66 4.17
CA LEU A 132 16.35 42.12 3.72
C LEU A 132 15.23 41.84 4.72
N ASP A 133 15.39 40.86 5.61
CA ASP A 133 14.49 40.60 6.74
C ASP A 133 15.19 40.82 8.10
N PRO A 134 15.48 42.08 8.49
CA PRO A 134 15.83 42.38 9.86
C PRO A 134 14.55 42.24 10.70
N LYS A 135 14.52 41.26 11.60
CA LYS A 135 13.48 41.11 12.65
C LYS A 135 13.06 42.45 13.27
#